data_AF-F3CG39-F1
#
_entry.id   AF-F3CG39-F1
#
_cell.length_a   1.000
_cell.length_b   1.000
_cell.length_c   1.000
_cell.angle_alpha   90.00
_cell.angle_beta   90.00
_cell.angle_gamma   90.00
#
_symmetry.space_group_name_H-M   'P 1'
#
loop_
_entity.id
_entity.type
_entity.pdbx_description
1 polymer ?
#
loop_
_entity_poly.entity_id
_entity_poly.type
_entity_poly.pdbx_seq_one_letter_code
_entity_poly.pdbx_strand_id
1 'polypeptide(L)' 'FSGFLGLNKVEQHPETARVVTFFKAGHISPPPPAFGGYPGFIFSVHSCEEAANAYHQWLDDTLSVSWN' A
#
# COMPACT_ATOMS: atom_id res chain seq x y z
N PHE A 1 13.35 -2.51 -5.50
CA PHE A 1 11.93 -2.91 -5.40
C PHE A 1 11.71 -4.20 -6.19
N SER A 2 11.21 -5.25 -5.54
CA SER A 2 10.87 -6.53 -6.18
C SER A 2 9.36 -6.78 -6.26
N GLY A 3 8.54 -6.04 -5.51
CA GLY A 3 7.08 -6.12 -5.56
C GLY A 3 6.43 -5.67 -4.26
N PHE A 4 5.12 -5.95 -4.16
CA PHE A 4 4.32 -5.76 -2.94
C PHE A 4 3.90 -7.12 -2.39
N LEU A 5 4.12 -7.36 -1.10
CA LEU A 5 3.57 -8.51 -0.40
C LEU A 5 2.19 -8.15 0.13
N GLY A 6 1.21 -9.02 -0.05
CA GLY A 6 -0.16 -8.82 0.45
C GLY A 6 -1.06 -7.94 -0.42
N LEU A 7 -0.57 -7.39 -1.54
CA LEU A 7 -1.35 -6.51 -2.43
C LEU A 7 -2.63 -7.16 -2.95
N ASN A 8 -2.59 -8.46 -3.24
CA ASN A 8 -3.77 -9.21 -3.68
C ASN A 8 -4.89 -9.24 -2.62
N LYS A 9 -4.54 -9.29 -1.33
CA LYS A 9 -5.52 -9.22 -0.24
C LYS A 9 -6.13 -7.82 -0.17
N VAL A 10 -5.32 -6.79 -0.36
CA VAL A 10 -5.77 -5.39 -0.41
C VAL A 10 -6.74 -5.18 -1.57
N GLU A 11 -6.42 -5.66 -2.77
CA GLU A 11 -7.29 -5.55 -3.95
C GLU A 11 -8.65 -6.25 -3.79
N GLN A 12 -8.71 -7.27 -2.92
CA GLN A 12 -9.93 -8.05 -2.67
C GLN A 12 -10.70 -7.58 -1.42
N HIS A 13 -10.14 -6.68 -0.62
CA HIS A 13 -10.78 -6.22 0.60
C HIS A 13 -12.05 -5.40 0.27
N PRO A 14 -13.20 -5.65 0.92
CA PRO A 14 -14.48 -5.05 0.54
C PRO A 14 -14.50 -3.52 0.64
N GLU A 15 -13.67 -2.94 1.51
CA GLU A 15 -13.55 -1.49 1.66
C GLU A 15 -12.59 -0.85 0.64
N THR A 16 -11.80 -1.64 -0.10
CA THR A 16 -10.90 -1.13 -1.15
C THR A 16 -11.69 -0.83 -2.41
N ALA A 17 -11.74 0.46 -2.79
CA ALA A 17 -12.37 0.88 -4.03
C ALA A 17 -11.39 0.81 -5.22
N ARG A 18 -10.12 1.17 -5.01
CA ARG A 18 -9.11 1.18 -6.07
C ARG A 18 -7.69 1.11 -5.52
N VAL A 19 -6.84 0.36 -6.22
CA VAL A 19 -5.40 0.33 -5.98
C VAL A 19 -4.68 0.91 -7.20
N VAL A 20 -3.67 1.75 -6.96
CA VAL A 20 -2.79 2.31 -8.00
C VAL A 20 -1.35 2.10 -7.57
N THR A 21 -0.54 1.48 -8.40
CA THR A 21 0.89 1.26 -8.14
C THR A 21 1.76 2.04 -9.12
N PHE A 22 2.86 2.60 -8.62
CA PHE A 22 3.78 3.43 -9.41
C PHE A 22 5.12 2.76 -9.61
N PHE A 23 5.61 2.04 -8.59
CA PHE A 23 6.89 1.36 -8.67
C PHE A 23 6.78 0.12 -9.55
N LYS A 24 7.76 -0.05 -10.45
CA LYS A 24 7.95 -1.25 -11.26
C LYS A 24 9.12 -2.05 -10.70
N ALA A 25 9.15 -3.36 -10.97
CA ALA A 25 10.28 -4.21 -10.60
C ALA A 25 11.60 -3.58 -11.05
N GLY A 26 12.59 -3.53 -10.15
CA GLY A 26 13.87 -2.87 -10.38
C GLY A 26 13.89 -1.37 -10.01
N HIS A 27 12.78 -0.77 -9.58
CA HIS A 27 12.78 0.61 -9.09
C HIS A 27 13.74 0.78 -7.91
N ILE A 28 14.52 1.87 -7.97
CA ILE A 28 15.52 2.24 -6.96
C ILE A 28 14.94 3.40 -6.13
N SER A 29 14.75 3.15 -4.84
CA SER A 29 14.46 4.22 -3.87
C SER A 29 15.76 4.55 -3.13
N PRO A 30 16.15 5.83 -3.04
CA PRO A 30 17.29 6.23 -2.21
C PRO A 30 17.02 5.90 -0.73
N PRO A 31 18.06 5.72 0.09
CA PRO A 31 17.89 5.53 1.52
C PRO A 31 17.35 6.80 2.18
N PRO A 32 16.60 6.68 3.30
CA PRO A 32 16.20 7.82 4.10
C PRO A 32 17.40 8.70 4.48
N PRO A 33 17.24 10.04 4.54
CA PRO A 33 15.98 10.78 4.51
C PRO A 33 15.51 11.21 3.10
N ALA A 34 16.16 10.75 2.03
CA ALA A 34 15.77 11.15 0.68
C ALA A 34 14.39 10.59 0.31
N PHE A 35 13.56 11.42 -0.32
CA PHE A 35 12.25 11.00 -0.80
C PHE A 35 12.37 10.20 -2.10
N GLY A 36 12.05 8.90 -2.04
CA GLY A 36 12.07 8.00 -3.19
C GLY A 36 10.78 7.93 -4.01
N GLY A 37 9.78 8.75 -3.66
CA GLY A 37 8.44 8.64 -4.24
C GLY A 37 7.52 7.73 -3.44
N TYR A 38 6.23 7.81 -3.76
CA TYR A 38 5.23 6.90 -3.21
C TYR A 38 5.21 5.59 -4.00
N PRO A 39 5.17 4.42 -3.35
CA PRO A 39 5.07 3.13 -4.05
C PRO A 39 3.74 2.98 -4.81
N GLY A 40 2.67 3.55 -4.26
CA GLY A 40 1.30 3.45 -4.75
C GLY A 40 0.32 4.17 -3.81
N PHE A 41 -0.94 4.17 -4.20
CA PHE A 41 -2.06 4.64 -3.40
C PHE A 41 -3.18 3.61 -3.36
N ILE A 42 -3.89 3.58 -2.24
CA ILE A 42 -5.08 2.78 -2.01
C ILE A 42 -6.20 3.76 -1.70
N PHE A 43 -7.29 3.66 -2.47
CA PHE A 43 -8.51 4.41 -2.24
C PHE A 43 -9.52 3.45 -1.62
N SER A 44 -10.06 3.83 -0.47
CA SER A 44 -11.03 3.05 0.27
C SER A 44 -12.25 3.89 0.68
N VAL A 45 -13.35 3.22 0.99
CA VAL A 45 -14.60 3.84 1.43
C VAL A 45 -15.04 3.18 2.73
N HIS A 46 -15.37 4.01 3.72
CA HIS A 46 -15.73 3.57 5.07
C HIS A 46 -17.01 4.26 5.53
N SER A 47 -17.76 3.60 6.42
CA SER A 47 -18.99 4.14 7.00
C SER A 47 -18.75 5.21 8.07
N CYS A 48 -17.60 5.16 8.74
CA CYS A 48 -17.19 6.09 9.78
C CYS A 48 -15.66 6.17 9.91
N GLU A 49 -15.19 7.10 10.74
CA GLU A 49 -13.76 7.32 10.98
C GLU A 49 -13.09 6.12 11.66
N GLU A 50 -13.77 5.48 12.61
CA GLU A 50 -13.24 4.31 13.31
C GLU A 50 -12.98 3.14 12.35
N ALA A 51 -13.87 2.92 11.39
CA ALA A 51 -13.71 1.91 10.35
C ALA A 51 -12.52 2.26 9.43
N ALA A 52 -12.37 3.53 9.07
CA ALA A 52 -11.21 3.99 8.29
C ALA A 52 -9.90 3.77 9.05
N ASN A 53 -9.83 4.09 10.34
CA ASN A 53 -8.64 3.88 11.15
C ASN A 53 -8.30 2.39 11.30
N ALA A 54 -9.30 1.54 11.52
CA ALA A 54 -9.13 0.09 11.58
C ALA A 54 -8.58 -0.47 10.24
N TYR A 55 -9.09 0.02 9.11
CA TYR A 55 -8.59 -0.36 7.79
C TYR A 55 -7.13 0.08 7.55
N HIS A 56 -6.75 1.30 7.96
CA HIS A 56 -5.35 1.73 7.86
C HIS A 56 -4.42 0.86 8.72
N GLN A 57 -4.83 0.51 9.94
CA GLN A 57 -4.05 -0.40 10.78
C GLN A 57 -3.92 -1.79 10.13
N TRP A 58 -5.01 -2.30 9.55
CA TRP A 58 -4.98 -3.56 8.82
C TRP A 58 -4.05 -3.50 7.59
N LEU A 59 -3.97 -2.37 6.90
CA LEU A 59 -3.03 -2.16 5.79
C LEU A 59 -1.58 -2.24 6.27
N ASP A 60 -1.24 -1.60 7.39
CA ASP A 60 0.12 -1.63 7.96
C ASP A 60 0.56 -3.07 8.30
N ASP A 61 -0.38 -3.91 8.76
CA ASP A 61 -0.12 -5.31 9.10
C ASP A 61 -0.10 -6.25 7.88
N THR A 62 -0.77 -5.87 6.78
CA THR A 62 -1.01 -6.75 5.63
C THR A 62 -0.10 -6.46 4.45
N LEU A 63 0.21 -5.20 4.20
CA LEU A 63 0.89 -4.73 3.00
C LEU A 63 2.31 -4.29 3.33
N SER A 64 3.27 -4.83 2.60
CA SER A 64 4.67 -4.38 2.70
C SER A 64 5.33 -4.33 1.35
N VAL A 65 6.32 -3.44 1.23
CA VAL A 65 7.19 -3.38 0.06
C VAL A 65 8.28 -4.44 0.20
N SER A 66 8.43 -5.27 -0.84
CA SER A 66 9.56 -6.19 -0.93
C SER A 66 10.74 -5.50 -1.62
N TRP A 67 11.89 -5.53 -0.94
CA TRP A 67 13.18 -5.10 -1.45
C TRP A 67 14.08 -6.33 -1.56
N ASN A 68 14.79 -6.47 -2.67
CA ASN A 68 15.87 -7.46 -2.84
C ASN A 68 17.18 -6.85 -2.36
#